data_AF-D5U3I1-F1
#
_entry.id   AF-D5U3I1-F1
#
_cell.length_a   1.000
_cell.length_b   1.000
_cell.length_c   1.000
_cell.angle_alpha   90.00
_cell.angle_beta   90.00
_cell.angle_gamma   90.00
#
_symmetry.space_group_name_H-M   'P 1'
#
loop_
_entity.id
_entity.type
_entity.pdbx_description
1 polymer ?
#
loop_
_entity_poly.entity_id
_entity_poly.type
_entity_poly.pdbx_seq_one_letter_code
_entity_poly.pdbx_strand_id
1 'polypeptide(L)'
;MTITYKNNDLFSIYDNYLKEDNTSVNNMLASAVNDIKKLEKNIHNASKQDIKSIGDILIKLSLAARMHLRQYTDSEKVKDLSFTNRLRYSKDIIDYSLKVIVRYLKNIKNEDINFNSISILKNNDVISHSNRVFFTIIKFIKYYNDSINQNIVIDIKNNFKRRYSGYYRSILKRFHINKNISKLEHVYKYGLREILFNEMINISLAAFWHNIINFDILDEYNSMRCYSYLKHFLKYNDDVSLIVGLHNEYYGYGYGIFLNYYNTIINTKPFFKPYYIVSFDYTDSLKLTSLSYFPSKILEIVNLFDNILYSKNDYSNYNDILICIKENYLEREVKIDPVIFDIFYSFVVDANI
;
A
#
# COMPACT_ATOMS: atom_id res chain seq x y z
N MET A 1 -21.83 -12.43 -23.61
CA MET A 1 -22.77 -13.12 -22.70
C MET A 1 -22.54 -12.55 -21.31
N THR A 2 -23.43 -11.67 -20.87
CA THR A 2 -23.25 -10.82 -19.69
C THR A 2 -23.86 -11.54 -18.49
N ILE A 3 -23.02 -12.08 -17.60
CA ILE A 3 -23.50 -12.76 -16.39
C ILE A 3 -23.71 -11.70 -15.30
N THR A 4 -24.97 -11.47 -14.96
CA THR A 4 -25.40 -10.71 -13.78
C THR A 4 -25.27 -11.59 -12.53
N TYR A 5 -24.33 -11.28 -11.65
CA TYR A 5 -24.13 -11.97 -10.38
C TYR A 5 -25.02 -11.38 -9.29
N LYS A 6 -26.13 -12.06 -8.96
CA LYS A 6 -26.83 -11.88 -7.68
C LYS A 6 -25.99 -12.53 -6.57
N ASN A 7 -25.92 -11.89 -5.40
CA ASN A 7 -25.09 -12.17 -4.20
C ASN A 7 -25.08 -13.61 -3.61
N ASN A 8 -25.66 -14.61 -4.27
CA ASN A 8 -25.35 -16.01 -3.96
C ASN A 8 -24.21 -16.47 -4.89
N ASP A 9 -23.23 -17.15 -4.30
CA ASP A 9 -22.33 -18.13 -4.95
C ASP A 9 -20.86 -17.78 -5.21
N LEU A 10 -20.32 -16.60 -4.86
CA LEU A 10 -18.86 -16.36 -5.06
C LEU A 10 -18.00 -17.39 -4.28
N PHE A 11 -18.38 -17.67 -3.04
CA PHE A 11 -17.71 -18.69 -2.23
C PHE A 11 -17.92 -20.11 -2.73
N SER A 12 -19.04 -20.39 -3.38
CA SER A 12 -19.31 -21.71 -3.93
C SER A 12 -18.51 -21.94 -5.21
N ILE A 13 -18.34 -20.91 -6.06
CA ILE A 13 -17.46 -21.03 -7.23
C ILE A 13 -16.01 -21.21 -6.76
N TYR A 14 -15.62 -20.58 -5.66
CA TYR A 14 -14.33 -20.83 -5.02
C TYR A 14 -14.24 -22.25 -4.43
N ASP A 15 -15.26 -22.73 -3.72
CA ASP A 15 -15.28 -24.08 -3.16
C ASP A 15 -15.17 -25.15 -4.26
N ASN A 16 -15.72 -24.91 -5.46
CA ASN A 16 -15.56 -25.79 -6.62
C ASN A 16 -14.13 -25.74 -7.17
N TYR A 17 -13.58 -24.54 -7.40
CA TYR A 17 -12.18 -24.36 -7.83
C TYR A 17 -11.17 -25.05 -6.90
N LEU A 18 -11.40 -24.93 -5.58
CA LEU A 18 -10.52 -25.50 -4.56
C LEU A 18 -10.58 -27.04 -4.49
N LYS A 19 -11.67 -27.65 -4.96
CA LYS A 19 -11.85 -29.11 -5.01
C LYS A 19 -11.25 -29.75 -6.28
N GLU A 20 -11.23 -29.03 -7.40
CA GLU A 20 -10.82 -29.57 -8.70
C GLU A 20 -9.30 -29.85 -8.79
N ASP A 21 -8.45 -29.06 -8.11
CA ASP A 21 -6.99 -29.20 -8.16
C ASP A 21 -6.42 -29.37 -6.74
N ASN A 22 -6.18 -30.60 -6.29
CA ASN A 22 -5.77 -30.87 -4.90
C ASN A 22 -4.27 -30.58 -4.67
N THR A 23 -3.91 -29.30 -4.63
CA THR A 23 -2.54 -28.80 -4.40
C THR A 23 -2.38 -28.22 -3.00
N SER A 24 -1.15 -28.16 -2.49
CA SER A 24 -0.85 -27.49 -1.21
C SER A 24 -1.33 -26.04 -1.18
N VAL A 25 -1.28 -25.33 -2.31
CA VAL A 25 -1.76 -23.95 -2.44
C VAL A 25 -3.29 -23.86 -2.31
N ASN A 26 -4.03 -24.73 -2.99
CA ASN A 26 -5.49 -24.75 -2.89
C ASN A 26 -5.94 -25.15 -1.48
N ASN A 27 -5.23 -26.05 -0.81
CA ASN A 27 -5.52 -26.36 0.61
C ASN A 27 -5.30 -25.14 1.53
N MET A 28 -4.25 -24.33 1.30
CA MET A 28 -4.03 -23.07 2.03
C MET A 28 -5.15 -22.06 1.77
N LEU A 29 -5.53 -21.86 0.50
CA LEU A 29 -6.60 -20.93 0.12
C LEU A 29 -7.95 -21.38 0.68
N ALA A 30 -8.28 -22.68 0.63
CA ALA A 30 -9.51 -23.23 1.20
C ALA A 30 -9.57 -23.02 2.72
N SER A 31 -8.46 -23.26 3.42
CA SER A 31 -8.37 -22.99 4.85
C SER A 31 -8.59 -21.50 5.15
N ALA A 32 -7.93 -20.61 4.40
CA ALA A 32 -8.09 -19.16 4.56
C ALA A 32 -9.54 -18.71 4.29
N VAL A 33 -10.19 -19.22 3.24
CA VAL A 33 -11.59 -18.93 2.91
C VAL A 33 -12.53 -19.34 4.05
N ASN A 34 -12.32 -20.51 4.66
CA ASN A 34 -13.13 -20.96 5.78
C ASN A 34 -12.98 -20.06 7.01
N ASP A 35 -11.76 -19.58 7.29
CA ASP A 35 -11.51 -18.65 8.38
C ASP A 35 -12.10 -17.26 8.09
N ILE A 36 -12.04 -16.80 6.84
CA ILE A 36 -12.71 -15.56 6.38
C ILE A 36 -14.23 -15.65 6.52
N LYS A 37 -14.85 -16.78 6.14
CA LYS A 37 -16.30 -17.01 6.31
C LYS A 37 -16.71 -16.90 7.79
N LYS A 38 -15.85 -17.30 8.73
CA LYS A 38 -16.10 -17.14 10.17
C LYS A 38 -15.99 -15.68 10.61
N LEU A 39 -14.94 -14.98 10.16
CA LEU A 39 -14.75 -13.55 10.44
C LEU A 39 -15.92 -12.70 9.92
N GLU A 40 -16.40 -12.99 8.70
CA GLU A 40 -17.52 -12.26 8.08
C GLU A 40 -18.82 -12.39 8.89
N LYS A 41 -19.09 -13.57 9.47
CA LYS A 41 -20.24 -13.78 10.37
C LYS A 41 -20.14 -12.96 11.67
N ASN A 42 -18.93 -12.64 12.11
CA ASN A 42 -18.66 -11.94 13.37
C ASN A 42 -18.31 -10.45 13.18
N ILE A 43 -18.57 -9.87 11.99
CA ILE A 43 -18.10 -8.51 11.64
C ILE A 43 -18.57 -7.39 12.59
N HIS A 44 -19.65 -7.62 13.35
CA HIS A 44 -20.19 -6.67 14.32
C HIS A 44 -19.76 -6.93 15.76
N ASN A 45 -19.15 -8.08 16.06
CA ASN A 45 -18.78 -8.51 17.41
C ASN A 45 -17.29 -8.89 17.46
N ALA A 46 -16.43 -7.89 17.28
CA ALA A 46 -15.00 -8.13 17.17
C ALA A 46 -14.35 -8.55 18.49
N SER A 47 -13.53 -9.61 18.43
CA SER A 47 -12.73 -10.11 19.54
C SER A 47 -11.24 -9.97 19.28
N LYS A 48 -10.43 -9.95 20.35
CA LYS A 48 -8.96 -10.00 20.25
C LYS A 48 -8.45 -11.27 19.53
N GLN A 49 -9.19 -12.37 19.64
CA GLN A 49 -8.86 -13.61 18.97
C GLN A 49 -8.95 -13.48 17.44
N ASP A 50 -9.85 -12.63 16.94
CA ASP A 50 -10.01 -12.41 15.50
C ASP A 50 -8.78 -11.71 14.91
N ILE A 51 -8.12 -10.82 15.65
CA ILE A 51 -6.88 -10.17 15.18
C ILE A 51 -5.78 -11.21 14.95
N LYS A 52 -5.64 -12.17 15.86
CA LYS A 52 -4.70 -13.29 15.66
C LYS A 52 -5.08 -14.14 14.44
N SER A 53 -6.37 -14.48 14.30
CA SER A 53 -6.87 -15.21 13.14
C SER A 53 -6.65 -14.46 11.82
N ILE A 54 -6.78 -13.13 11.79
CA ILE A 54 -6.46 -12.30 10.62
C ILE A 54 -4.98 -12.41 10.28
N GLY A 55 -4.09 -12.35 11.28
CA GLY A 55 -2.65 -12.58 11.07
C GLY A 55 -2.37 -13.93 10.40
N ASP A 56 -2.96 -15.00 10.91
CA ASP A 56 -2.81 -16.35 10.36
C ASP A 56 -3.35 -16.44 8.92
N ILE A 57 -4.49 -15.80 8.63
CA ILE A 57 -5.05 -15.73 7.28
C ILE A 57 -4.10 -14.99 6.34
N LEU A 58 -3.59 -13.82 6.73
CA LEU A 58 -2.69 -13.01 5.90
C LEU A 58 -1.40 -13.77 5.55
N ILE A 59 -0.87 -14.57 6.48
CA ILE A 59 0.28 -15.45 6.22
C ILE A 59 -0.07 -16.53 5.20
N LYS A 60 -1.20 -17.23 5.36
CA LYS A 60 -1.67 -18.24 4.39
C LYS A 60 -1.83 -17.64 2.99
N LEU A 61 -2.46 -16.47 2.89
CA LEU A 61 -2.65 -15.77 1.62
C LEU A 61 -1.30 -15.34 1.00
N SER A 62 -0.38 -14.83 1.82
CA SER A 62 0.95 -14.40 1.37
C SER A 62 1.79 -15.56 0.83
N LEU A 63 1.74 -16.72 1.50
CA LEU A 63 2.38 -17.95 1.07
C LEU A 63 1.75 -18.46 -0.23
N ALA A 64 0.43 -18.55 -0.29
CA ALA A 64 -0.29 -18.99 -1.48
C ALA A 64 0.04 -18.13 -2.71
N ALA A 65 0.04 -16.80 -2.56
CA ALA A 65 0.38 -15.86 -3.62
C ALA A 65 1.80 -16.08 -4.15
N ARG A 66 2.78 -16.26 -3.25
CA ARG A 66 4.20 -16.49 -3.60
C ARG A 66 4.44 -17.86 -4.22
N MET A 67 3.79 -18.91 -3.72
CA MET A 67 3.88 -20.25 -4.29
C MET A 67 3.34 -20.29 -5.72
N HIS A 68 2.23 -19.61 -5.98
CA HIS A 68 1.71 -19.47 -7.33
C HIS A 68 2.62 -18.67 -8.26
N LEU A 69 3.21 -17.58 -7.76
CA LEU A 69 4.20 -16.83 -8.53
C LEU A 69 5.44 -17.67 -8.85
N ARG A 70 5.92 -18.50 -7.91
CA ARG A 70 7.06 -19.40 -8.14
C ARG A 70 6.75 -20.52 -9.14
N GLN A 71 5.57 -21.14 -9.01
CA GLN A 71 5.09 -22.11 -10.00
C GLN A 71 5.01 -21.52 -11.40
N TYR A 72 4.72 -20.22 -11.51
CA TYR A 72 4.74 -19.52 -12.78
C TYR A 72 6.15 -19.35 -13.33
N THR A 73 7.08 -18.81 -12.52
CA THR A 73 8.47 -18.56 -12.97
C THR A 73 9.19 -19.82 -13.40
N ASP A 74 8.87 -20.95 -12.77
CA ASP A 74 9.52 -22.24 -13.03
C ASP A 74 8.87 -22.99 -14.22
N SER A 75 7.73 -22.50 -14.74
CA SER A 75 7.02 -23.16 -15.84
C SER A 75 7.39 -22.56 -17.20
N GLU A 76 7.89 -23.38 -18.13
CA GLU A 76 7.96 -23.02 -19.57
C GLU A 76 6.56 -22.82 -20.20
N LYS A 77 5.49 -23.09 -19.43
CA LYS A 77 4.08 -23.13 -19.84
C LYS A 77 3.34 -21.81 -19.65
N VAL A 78 4.02 -20.66 -19.78
CA VAL A 78 3.41 -19.31 -19.71
C VAL A 78 2.25 -19.11 -20.71
N LYS A 79 2.15 -19.97 -21.75
CA LYS A 79 1.07 -19.95 -22.76
C LYS A 79 -0.14 -20.83 -22.42
N ASP A 80 -0.16 -21.52 -21.28
CA ASP A 80 -1.28 -22.37 -20.88
C ASP A 80 -2.42 -21.53 -20.27
N LEU A 81 -3.56 -21.48 -20.96
CA LEU A 81 -4.80 -20.82 -20.53
C LEU A 81 -5.29 -21.34 -19.17
N SER A 82 -5.09 -22.63 -18.87
CA SER A 82 -5.50 -23.22 -17.59
C SER A 82 -4.74 -22.62 -16.41
N PHE A 83 -3.43 -22.40 -16.59
CA PHE A 83 -2.57 -21.80 -15.58
C PHE A 83 -2.92 -20.34 -15.32
N THR A 84 -3.17 -19.57 -16.38
CA THR A 84 -3.60 -18.18 -16.28
C THR A 84 -4.94 -18.05 -15.53
N ASN A 85 -5.88 -18.97 -15.78
CA ASN A 85 -7.16 -18.99 -15.07
C ASN A 85 -6.98 -19.31 -13.57
N ARG A 86 -6.14 -20.30 -13.22
CA ARG A 86 -5.82 -20.60 -11.81
C ARG A 86 -5.31 -19.38 -11.05
N LEU A 87 -4.35 -18.67 -11.63
CA LEU A 87 -3.80 -17.47 -11.02
C LEU A 87 -4.85 -16.39 -10.79
N ARG A 88 -5.77 -16.19 -11.75
CA ARG A 88 -6.87 -15.24 -11.60
C ARG A 88 -7.80 -15.64 -10.47
N TYR A 89 -8.19 -16.92 -10.37
CA TYR A 89 -9.02 -17.41 -9.27
C TYR A 89 -8.35 -17.21 -7.91
N SER A 90 -7.08 -17.60 -7.78
CA SER A 90 -6.33 -17.42 -6.53
C SER A 90 -6.22 -15.93 -6.15
N LYS A 91 -5.95 -15.06 -7.12
CA LYS A 91 -5.92 -13.61 -6.94
C LYS A 91 -7.29 -13.05 -6.52
N ASP A 92 -8.39 -13.53 -7.10
CA ASP A 92 -9.75 -13.09 -6.73
C ASP A 92 -10.16 -13.57 -5.32
N ILE A 93 -9.74 -14.78 -4.91
CA ILE A 93 -9.89 -15.29 -3.53
C ILE A 93 -9.10 -14.42 -2.54
N ILE A 94 -7.84 -14.11 -2.86
CA ILE A 94 -6.98 -13.26 -2.04
C ILE A 94 -7.61 -11.87 -1.90
N ASP A 95 -7.98 -11.23 -3.02
CA ASP A 95 -8.62 -9.90 -3.02
C ASP A 95 -9.89 -9.87 -2.19
N TYR A 96 -10.75 -10.87 -2.35
CA TYR A 96 -11.98 -10.96 -1.57
C TYR A 96 -11.67 -11.07 -0.07
N SER A 97 -10.75 -11.95 0.30
CA SER A 97 -10.32 -12.16 1.69
C SER A 97 -9.77 -10.89 2.31
N LEU A 98 -8.88 -10.19 1.59
CA LEU A 98 -8.32 -8.91 2.03
C LEU A 98 -9.39 -7.83 2.18
N LYS A 99 -10.38 -7.76 1.27
CA LYS A 99 -11.52 -6.82 1.39
C LYS A 99 -12.35 -7.08 2.65
N VAL A 100 -12.62 -8.35 2.98
CA VAL A 100 -13.33 -8.71 4.22
C VAL A 100 -12.51 -8.29 5.43
N ILE A 101 -11.20 -8.57 5.45
CA ILE A 101 -10.30 -8.15 6.53
C ILE A 101 -10.30 -6.62 6.69
N VAL A 102 -10.18 -5.86 5.60
CA VAL A 102 -10.21 -4.38 5.66
C VAL A 102 -11.53 -3.86 6.22
N ARG A 103 -12.67 -4.43 5.79
CA ARG A 103 -14.00 -4.10 6.35
C ARG A 103 -14.05 -4.38 7.85
N TYR A 104 -13.51 -5.52 8.27
CA TYR A 104 -13.47 -5.94 9.66
C TYR A 104 -12.64 -4.96 10.51
N LEU A 105 -11.40 -4.72 10.12
CA LEU A 105 -10.46 -3.85 10.86
C LEU A 105 -10.87 -2.38 10.86
N LYS A 106 -11.61 -1.91 9.86
CA LYS A 106 -12.20 -0.57 9.85
C LYS A 106 -13.13 -0.34 11.03
N ASN A 107 -13.90 -1.36 11.44
CA ASN A 107 -14.92 -1.25 12.48
C ASN A 107 -14.38 -1.46 13.91
N ILE A 108 -13.10 -1.79 14.04
CA ILE A 108 -12.43 -2.03 15.32
C ILE A 108 -11.67 -0.77 15.73
N LYS A 109 -11.45 -0.51 17.02
CA LYS A 109 -10.61 0.63 17.43
C LYS A 109 -9.14 0.38 17.12
N ASN A 110 -8.36 1.44 16.92
CA ASN A 110 -6.94 1.28 16.57
C ASN A 110 -6.13 0.63 17.70
N GLU A 111 -6.47 0.86 18.98
CA GLU A 111 -5.78 0.25 20.12
C GLU A 111 -5.98 -1.27 20.20
N ASP A 112 -7.11 -1.76 19.70
CA ASP A 112 -7.45 -3.18 19.68
C ASP A 112 -6.74 -3.95 18.55
N ILE A 113 -6.20 -3.24 17.55
CA ILE A 113 -5.38 -3.82 16.47
C ILE A 113 -3.92 -3.88 16.94
N ASN A 114 -3.65 -4.85 17.82
CA ASN A 114 -2.31 -5.11 18.35
C ASN A 114 -1.66 -6.29 17.62
N PHE A 115 -0.72 -6.01 16.72
CA PHE A 115 0.02 -7.05 15.99
C PHE A 115 1.23 -7.58 16.77
N ASN A 116 1.67 -6.93 17.85
CA ASN A 116 2.76 -7.43 18.71
C ASN A 116 2.41 -8.76 19.41
N SER A 117 1.12 -9.12 19.47
CA SER A 117 0.67 -10.43 19.95
C SER A 117 0.79 -11.55 18.92
N ILE A 118 1.13 -11.24 17.67
CA ILE A 118 1.30 -12.22 16.58
C ILE A 118 2.80 -12.45 16.40
N SER A 119 3.35 -13.44 17.12
CA SER A 119 4.81 -13.66 17.23
C SER A 119 5.54 -13.74 15.90
N ILE A 120 4.95 -14.41 14.91
CA ILE A 120 5.57 -14.59 13.58
C ILE A 120 5.75 -13.26 12.84
N LEU A 121 4.89 -12.26 13.09
CA LEU A 121 5.04 -10.93 12.48
C LEU A 121 6.20 -10.13 13.07
N LYS A 122 6.90 -10.62 14.10
CA LYS A 122 8.11 -9.95 14.62
C LYS A 122 9.36 -10.26 13.80
N ASN A 123 9.28 -11.21 12.88
CA ASN A 123 10.41 -11.60 12.05
C ASN A 123 10.76 -10.51 11.03
N ASN A 124 12.05 -10.37 10.73
CA ASN A 124 12.53 -9.52 9.64
C ASN A 124 12.55 -10.30 8.31
N ASP A 125 11.38 -10.76 7.88
CA ASP A 125 11.16 -11.42 6.59
C ASP A 125 10.09 -10.70 5.77
N VAL A 126 10.08 -10.96 4.45
CA VAL A 126 9.21 -10.25 3.50
C VAL A 126 7.72 -10.46 3.78
N ILE A 127 7.30 -11.64 4.24
CA ILE A 127 5.89 -11.93 4.53
C ILE A 127 5.46 -11.17 5.78
N SER A 128 6.26 -11.24 6.83
CA SER A 128 6.02 -10.52 8.07
C SER A 128 5.98 -9.01 7.83
N HIS A 129 6.92 -8.47 7.05
CA HIS A 129 6.96 -7.08 6.63
C HIS A 129 5.71 -6.65 5.85
N SER A 130 5.34 -7.37 4.78
CA SER A 130 4.11 -7.07 4.00
C SER A 130 2.86 -7.04 4.88
N ASN A 131 2.75 -7.97 5.82
CA ASN A 131 1.61 -8.05 6.72
C ASN A 131 1.60 -6.91 7.77
N ARG A 132 2.74 -6.54 8.33
CA ARG A 132 2.83 -5.38 9.24
C ARG A 132 2.48 -4.08 8.51
N VAL A 133 3.05 -3.86 7.33
CA VAL A 133 2.74 -2.69 6.49
C VAL A 133 1.24 -2.64 6.17
N PHE A 134 0.61 -3.78 5.86
CA PHE A 134 -0.84 -3.89 5.65
C PHE A 134 -1.65 -3.41 6.86
N PHE A 135 -1.34 -3.90 8.07
CA PHE A 135 -2.03 -3.48 9.30
C PHE A 135 -1.78 -2.00 9.61
N THR A 136 -0.54 -1.55 9.51
CA THR A 136 -0.16 -0.17 9.82
C THR A 136 -0.83 0.83 8.87
N ILE A 137 -0.97 0.49 7.58
CA ILE A 137 -1.72 1.30 6.62
C ILE A 137 -3.18 1.47 7.04
N ILE A 138 -3.85 0.38 7.45
CA ILE A 138 -5.24 0.43 7.87
C ILE A 138 -5.40 1.32 9.11
N LYS A 139 -4.52 1.15 10.11
CA LYS A 139 -4.50 1.98 11.33
C LYS A 139 -4.24 3.45 11.00
N PHE A 140 -3.26 3.71 10.12
CA PHE A 140 -2.87 5.07 9.74
C PHE A 140 -3.97 5.79 8.96
N ILE A 141 -4.61 5.12 8.00
CA ILE A 141 -5.72 5.71 7.23
C ILE A 141 -6.87 6.12 8.15
N LYS A 142 -7.18 5.31 9.17
CA LYS A 142 -8.19 5.66 10.18
C LYS A 142 -7.79 6.90 10.96
N TYR A 143 -6.58 6.92 11.49
CA TYR A 143 -6.05 8.09 12.22
C TYR A 143 -6.02 9.34 11.33
N TYR A 144 -5.58 9.22 10.08
CA TYR A 144 -5.58 10.29 9.10
C TYR A 144 -6.99 10.84 8.88
N ASN A 145 -7.99 9.98 8.64
CA ASN A 145 -9.37 10.43 8.45
C ASN A 145 -9.93 11.09 9.73
N ASP A 146 -9.63 10.54 10.91
CA ASP A 146 -10.01 11.16 12.19
C ASP A 146 -9.38 12.55 12.34
N SER A 147 -8.12 12.71 11.94
CA SER A 147 -7.41 13.99 11.94
C SER A 147 -8.03 15.01 10.98
N ILE A 148 -8.43 14.56 9.78
CA ILE A 148 -9.17 15.40 8.81
C ILE A 148 -10.48 15.89 9.43
N ASN A 149 -11.23 15.01 10.09
CA ASN A 149 -12.49 15.34 10.76
C ASN A 149 -12.31 16.26 11.98
N GLN A 150 -11.12 16.22 12.60
CA GLN A 150 -10.73 17.12 13.68
C GLN A 150 -10.07 18.42 13.19
N ASN A 151 -10.30 18.79 11.92
CA ASN A 151 -9.87 20.05 11.31
C ASN A 151 -8.34 20.25 11.18
N ILE A 152 -7.54 19.17 11.12
CA ILE A 152 -6.08 19.28 10.89
C ILE A 152 -5.74 20.07 9.62
N VAL A 153 -6.62 20.04 8.61
CA VAL A 153 -6.46 20.76 7.35
C VAL A 153 -6.39 22.27 7.57
N ILE A 154 -7.14 22.82 8.54
CA ILE A 154 -7.12 24.25 8.84
C ILE A 154 -5.76 24.65 9.44
N ASP A 155 -5.25 23.85 10.38
CA ASP A 155 -3.93 24.09 10.97
C ASP A 155 -2.82 24.02 9.91
N ILE A 156 -2.85 23.00 9.06
CA ILE A 156 -1.90 22.84 7.95
C ILE A 156 -1.95 24.04 7.03
N LYS A 157 -3.14 24.52 6.62
CA LYS A 157 -3.29 25.68 5.74
C LYS A 157 -2.74 26.96 6.37
N ASN A 158 -3.08 27.22 7.63
CA ASN A 158 -2.64 28.40 8.37
C ASN A 158 -1.11 28.43 8.52
N ASN A 159 -0.49 27.25 8.70
CA ASN A 159 0.95 27.13 8.89
C ASN A 159 1.72 26.81 7.61
N PHE A 160 1.05 26.62 6.47
CA PHE A 160 1.64 26.01 5.28
C PHE A 160 2.89 26.74 4.77
N LYS A 161 2.78 28.07 4.63
CA LYS A 161 3.87 28.90 4.12
C LYS A 161 5.12 28.78 5.00
N ARG A 162 4.93 28.74 6.33
CA ARG A 162 6.02 28.68 7.31
C ARG A 162 6.60 27.26 7.42
N ARG A 163 5.76 26.24 7.56
CA ARG A 163 6.18 24.86 7.87
C ARG A 163 6.54 24.05 6.63
N TYR A 164 5.80 24.14 5.53
CA TYR A 164 5.90 23.17 4.42
C TYR A 164 6.40 23.75 3.09
N SER A 165 6.22 25.05 2.84
CA SER A 165 6.57 25.63 1.53
C SER A 165 8.05 25.47 1.14
N GLY A 166 8.96 25.43 2.13
CA GLY A 166 10.38 25.19 1.90
C GLY A 166 10.64 23.82 1.31
N TYR A 167 10.06 22.78 1.94
CA TYR A 167 10.20 21.39 1.50
C TYR A 167 9.71 21.19 0.06
N TYR A 168 8.52 21.70 -0.27
CA TYR A 168 7.97 21.56 -1.61
C TYR A 168 8.72 22.37 -2.68
N ARG A 169 9.33 23.51 -2.32
CA ARG A 169 10.24 24.21 -3.23
C ARG A 169 11.50 23.39 -3.52
N SER A 170 12.03 22.67 -2.53
CA SER A 170 13.17 21.76 -2.72
C SER A 170 12.81 20.59 -3.65
N ILE A 171 11.61 19.99 -3.48
CA ILE A 171 11.09 18.95 -4.40
C ILE A 171 11.03 19.50 -5.83
N LEU A 172 10.43 20.67 -6.06
CA LEU A 172 10.31 21.23 -7.41
C LEU A 172 11.67 21.54 -8.05
N LYS A 173 12.65 22.00 -7.26
CA LYS A 173 14.03 22.23 -7.74
C LYS A 173 14.65 20.95 -8.29
N ARG A 174 14.42 19.79 -7.67
CA ARG A 174 14.92 18.48 -8.13
C ARG A 174 14.45 18.12 -9.54
N PHE A 175 13.27 18.61 -9.91
CA PHE A 175 12.67 18.41 -11.23
C PHE A 175 12.85 19.61 -12.18
N HIS A 176 13.66 20.60 -11.79
CA HIS A 176 13.88 21.86 -12.53
C HIS A 176 12.58 22.66 -12.80
N ILE A 177 11.59 22.55 -11.91
CA ILE A 177 10.31 23.25 -12.03
C ILE A 177 10.37 24.55 -11.23
N ASN A 178 10.28 25.69 -11.92
CA ASN A 178 10.12 26.99 -11.27
C ASN A 178 8.63 27.30 -11.06
N LYS A 179 8.13 27.10 -9.84
CA LYS A 179 6.75 27.41 -9.43
C LYS A 179 6.73 28.01 -8.03
N ASN A 180 5.93 29.06 -7.83
CA ASN A 180 5.74 29.65 -6.51
C ASN A 180 4.79 28.81 -5.65
N ILE A 181 5.28 28.35 -4.50
CA ILE A 181 4.53 27.55 -3.53
C ILE A 181 4.33 28.37 -2.25
N SER A 182 3.09 28.78 -2.00
CA SER A 182 2.72 29.58 -0.82
C SER A 182 1.49 29.06 -0.07
N LYS A 183 0.70 28.18 -0.69
CA LYS A 183 -0.51 27.58 -0.14
C LYS A 183 -0.57 26.08 -0.43
N LEU A 184 -1.33 25.35 0.38
CA LEU A 184 -1.50 23.89 0.28
C LEU A 184 -1.99 23.47 -1.11
N GLU A 185 -2.92 24.22 -1.69
CA GLU A 185 -3.57 23.94 -2.98
C GLU A 185 -2.61 24.14 -4.17
N HIS A 186 -1.45 24.77 -3.98
CA HIS A 186 -0.40 24.80 -5.01
C HIS A 186 0.33 23.46 -5.11
N VAL A 187 0.22 22.61 -4.09
CA VAL A 187 0.91 21.32 -3.94
C VAL A 187 -0.07 20.18 -4.13
N TYR A 188 -1.16 20.18 -3.37
CA TYR A 188 -2.19 19.16 -3.40
C TYR A 188 -3.32 19.60 -4.31
N LYS A 189 -3.60 18.79 -5.35
CA LYS A 189 -4.77 18.99 -6.19
C LYS A 189 -6.03 18.92 -5.33
N TYR A 190 -6.76 20.03 -5.26
CA TYR A 190 -7.96 20.22 -4.41
C TYR A 190 -7.75 20.18 -2.89
N GLY A 191 -6.50 20.21 -2.41
CA GLY A 191 -6.17 20.16 -0.98
C GLY A 191 -6.17 18.74 -0.40
N LEU A 192 -6.22 18.65 0.93
CA LEU A 192 -6.34 17.38 1.67
C LEU A 192 -7.81 17.03 1.88
N ARG A 193 -8.12 15.73 1.81
CA ARG A 193 -9.45 15.18 2.08
C ARG A 193 -9.34 13.83 2.75
N GLU A 194 -10.47 13.35 3.27
CA GLU A 194 -10.60 11.96 3.73
C GLU A 194 -10.31 10.97 2.60
N ILE A 195 -9.75 9.82 2.99
CA ILE A 195 -9.58 8.65 2.15
C ILE A 195 -10.88 7.85 2.20
N LEU A 196 -11.50 7.67 1.03
CA LEU A 196 -12.74 6.93 0.88
C LEU A 196 -12.51 5.44 1.15
N PHE A 197 -13.56 4.73 1.50
CA PHE A 197 -13.43 3.31 1.85
C PHE A 197 -12.87 2.44 0.72
N ASN A 198 -13.26 2.70 -0.53
CA ASN A 198 -12.70 1.96 -1.67
C ASN A 198 -11.21 2.29 -1.90
N GLU A 199 -10.77 3.50 -1.58
CA GLU A 199 -9.35 3.88 -1.66
C GLU A 199 -8.56 3.20 -0.54
N MET A 200 -9.11 3.15 0.68
CA MET A 200 -8.54 2.37 1.77
C MET A 200 -8.36 0.91 1.40
N ILE A 201 -9.35 0.29 0.74
CA ILE A 201 -9.23 -1.06 0.19
C ILE A 201 -8.07 -1.12 -0.82
N ASN A 202 -8.01 -0.22 -1.81
CA ASN A 202 -6.97 -0.25 -2.84
C ASN A 202 -5.57 -0.07 -2.26
N ILE A 203 -5.38 0.85 -1.31
CA ILE A 203 -4.10 1.07 -0.62
C ILE A 203 -3.72 -0.17 0.19
N SER A 204 -4.68 -0.81 0.88
CA SER A 204 -4.43 -2.03 1.64
C SER A 204 -4.09 -3.23 0.74
N LEU A 205 -4.77 -3.38 -0.40
CA LEU A 205 -4.40 -4.38 -1.40
C LEU A 205 -2.98 -4.13 -1.89
N ALA A 206 -2.64 -2.89 -2.25
CA ALA A 206 -1.29 -2.55 -2.65
C ALA A 206 -0.25 -2.85 -1.56
N ALA A 207 -0.56 -2.57 -0.30
CA ALA A 207 0.27 -2.90 0.86
C ALA A 207 0.55 -4.40 0.99
N PHE A 208 -0.44 -5.26 0.72
CA PHE A 208 -0.23 -6.69 0.71
C PHE A 208 0.70 -7.14 -0.43
N TRP A 209 0.51 -6.57 -1.63
CA TRP A 209 1.19 -7.00 -2.84
C TRP A 209 2.54 -6.33 -3.12
N HIS A 210 2.91 -5.25 -2.42
CA HIS A 210 4.02 -4.36 -2.84
C HIS A 210 5.40 -5.03 -2.93
N ASN A 211 5.60 -6.10 -2.18
CA ASN A 211 6.85 -6.89 -2.15
C ASN A 211 6.63 -8.35 -2.58
N ILE A 212 5.60 -8.64 -3.38
CA ILE A 212 5.22 -10.02 -3.73
C ILE A 212 6.30 -10.79 -4.48
N ILE A 213 7.10 -10.10 -5.31
CA ILE A 213 8.15 -10.72 -6.14
C ILE A 213 9.45 -10.89 -5.38
N ASN A 214 9.60 -10.27 -4.21
CA ASN A 214 10.81 -10.42 -3.43
C ASN A 214 10.83 -11.80 -2.75
N PHE A 215 11.65 -12.70 -3.30
CA PHE A 215 11.84 -14.06 -2.80
C PHE A 215 13.11 -14.22 -1.97
N ASP A 216 14.15 -13.45 -2.29
CA ASP A 216 15.39 -13.25 -1.53
C ASP A 216 16.22 -12.16 -2.26
N ILE A 217 16.91 -11.28 -1.50
CA ILE A 217 17.77 -10.15 -1.91
C ILE A 217 17.05 -8.81 -2.12
N LEU A 218 17.65 -7.74 -1.57
CA LEU A 218 17.32 -6.32 -1.84
C LEU A 218 17.40 -6.04 -3.35
N ASP A 219 16.26 -6.12 -4.03
CA ASP A 219 16.12 -5.76 -5.44
C ASP A 219 15.64 -4.31 -5.56
N GLU A 220 16.55 -3.42 -6.00
CA GLU A 220 16.26 -2.00 -6.24
C GLU A 220 15.09 -1.80 -7.23
N TYR A 221 14.89 -2.74 -8.15
CA TYR A 221 13.82 -2.70 -9.15
C TYR A 221 12.55 -3.44 -8.73
N ASN A 222 12.46 -3.87 -7.47
CA ASN A 222 11.34 -4.67 -6.98
C ASN A 222 9.98 -3.98 -7.19
N SER A 223 9.89 -2.67 -6.95
CA SER A 223 8.63 -1.92 -7.15
C SER A 223 8.16 -1.93 -8.62
N MET A 224 9.09 -1.79 -9.57
CA MET A 224 8.81 -1.85 -11.01
C MET A 224 8.38 -3.25 -11.46
N ARG A 225 9.03 -4.30 -10.93
CA ARG A 225 8.68 -5.69 -11.22
C ARG A 225 7.30 -6.03 -10.65
N CYS A 226 7.04 -5.64 -9.40
CA CYS A 226 5.75 -5.84 -8.75
C CYS A 226 4.64 -5.08 -9.50
N TYR A 227 4.88 -3.83 -9.92
CA TYR A 227 3.98 -3.10 -10.81
C TYR A 227 3.68 -3.89 -12.07
N SER A 228 4.70 -4.37 -12.77
CA SER A 228 4.55 -5.10 -14.03
C SER A 228 3.75 -6.39 -13.84
N TYR A 229 4.02 -7.15 -12.78
CA TYR A 229 3.28 -8.34 -12.43
C TYR A 229 1.81 -8.03 -12.12
N LEU A 230 1.53 -7.03 -11.28
CA LEU A 230 0.16 -6.66 -10.94
C LEU A 230 -0.60 -6.14 -12.16
N LYS A 231 -0.01 -5.21 -12.90
CA LYS A 231 -0.67 -4.53 -14.03
C LYS A 231 -0.86 -5.46 -15.22
N HIS A 232 0.20 -6.15 -15.64
CA HIS A 232 0.19 -6.88 -16.91
C HIS A 232 -0.18 -8.35 -16.74
N PHE A 233 0.11 -8.94 -15.58
CA PHE A 233 -0.08 -10.37 -15.38
C PHE A 233 -1.33 -10.69 -14.56
N LEU A 234 -1.48 -10.11 -13.37
CA LEU A 234 -2.68 -10.26 -12.55
C LEU A 234 -3.84 -9.35 -12.97
N LYS A 235 -3.60 -8.42 -13.92
CA LYS A 235 -4.58 -7.47 -14.47
C LYS A 235 -5.29 -6.63 -13.39
N TYR A 236 -4.54 -6.16 -12.39
CA TYR A 236 -5.04 -5.16 -11.45
C TYR A 236 -5.41 -3.84 -12.15
N ASN A 237 -6.30 -3.09 -11.51
CA ASN A 237 -6.59 -1.72 -11.91
C ASN A 237 -5.36 -0.82 -11.75
N ASP A 238 -5.41 0.35 -12.36
CA ASP A 238 -4.32 1.33 -12.30
C ASP A 238 -4.08 1.81 -10.87
N ASP A 239 -5.11 1.99 -10.05
CA ASP A 239 -4.97 2.40 -8.65
C ASP A 239 -4.01 1.49 -7.87
N VAL A 240 -4.31 0.21 -7.76
CA VAL A 240 -3.53 -0.74 -6.95
C VAL A 240 -2.14 -0.92 -7.53
N SER A 241 -2.05 -1.09 -8.86
CA SER A 241 -0.76 -1.31 -9.51
C SER A 241 0.15 -0.09 -9.39
N LEU A 242 -0.35 1.14 -9.63
CA LEU A 242 0.45 2.35 -9.49
C LEU A 242 0.88 2.62 -8.06
N ILE A 243 0.05 2.35 -7.04
CA ILE A 243 0.49 2.45 -5.64
C ILE A 243 1.74 1.59 -5.43
N VAL A 244 1.72 0.35 -5.92
CA VAL A 244 2.88 -0.56 -5.86
C VAL A 244 4.04 -0.07 -6.73
N GLY A 245 3.80 0.46 -7.92
CA GLY A 245 4.88 0.95 -8.79
C GLY A 245 5.58 2.21 -8.29
N LEU A 246 4.90 2.98 -7.44
CA LEU A 246 5.33 4.33 -7.04
C LEU A 246 5.77 4.44 -5.57
N HIS A 247 5.71 3.35 -4.78
CA HIS A 247 5.98 3.43 -3.34
C HIS A 247 7.47 3.56 -2.96
N ASN A 248 8.39 3.42 -3.92
CA ASN A 248 9.83 3.61 -3.73
C ASN A 248 10.36 4.74 -4.63
N GLU A 249 9.56 5.76 -4.91
CA GLU A 249 9.96 6.88 -5.79
C GLU A 249 10.74 7.96 -5.06
N TYR A 250 10.38 8.23 -3.81
CA TYR A 250 11.03 9.21 -2.95
C TYR A 250 11.24 10.56 -3.64
N TYR A 251 10.25 11.04 -4.39
CA TYR A 251 10.33 12.28 -5.19
C TYR A 251 11.53 12.31 -6.17
N GLY A 252 11.80 11.18 -6.83
CA GLY A 252 12.87 11.06 -7.82
C GLY A 252 14.24 10.75 -7.22
N TYR A 253 14.28 10.32 -5.95
CA TYR A 253 15.48 9.79 -5.29
C TYR A 253 15.49 8.25 -5.23
N GLY A 254 14.39 7.58 -5.57
CA GLY A 254 14.28 6.14 -5.57
C GLY A 254 14.23 5.51 -6.97
N TYR A 255 13.74 4.27 -7.03
CA TYR A 255 13.87 3.35 -8.16
C TYR A 255 12.51 2.81 -8.66
N GLY A 256 11.45 3.60 -8.57
CA GLY A 256 10.14 3.23 -9.10
C GLY A 256 9.98 3.52 -10.60
N ILE A 257 8.73 3.43 -11.07
CA ILE A 257 8.39 3.61 -12.49
C ILE A 257 8.33 5.09 -12.94
N PHE A 258 8.07 6.04 -12.04
CA PHE A 258 7.77 7.45 -12.35
C PHE A 258 8.94 8.16 -13.03
N LEU A 259 10.16 8.04 -12.50
CA LEU A 259 11.29 8.79 -13.05
C LEU A 259 11.55 8.42 -14.51
N ASN A 260 11.36 7.16 -14.86
CA ASN A 260 11.44 6.69 -16.24
C ASN A 260 10.36 7.35 -17.12
N TYR A 261 9.09 7.34 -16.68
CA TYR A 261 8.00 8.00 -17.40
C TYR A 261 8.22 9.52 -17.53
N TYR A 262 8.64 10.17 -16.45
CA TYR A 262 8.90 11.61 -16.41
C TYR A 262 10.01 11.99 -17.40
N ASN A 263 11.15 11.29 -17.36
CA ASN A 263 12.28 11.54 -18.25
C ASN A 263 11.91 11.35 -19.73
N THR A 264 11.11 10.34 -20.07
CA THR A 264 10.62 10.16 -21.44
C THR A 264 9.77 11.34 -21.91
N ILE A 265 8.88 11.85 -21.06
CA ILE A 265 7.98 12.94 -21.43
C ILE A 265 8.70 14.28 -21.53
N ILE A 266 9.58 14.63 -20.59
CA ILE A 266 10.32 15.90 -20.68
C ILE A 266 11.25 15.95 -21.90
N ASN A 267 11.83 14.81 -22.29
CA ASN A 267 12.69 14.72 -23.47
C ASN A 267 11.92 14.87 -24.78
N THR A 268 10.62 14.51 -24.80
CA THR A 268 9.77 14.64 -25.99
C THR A 268 8.92 15.91 -25.98
N LYS A 269 8.67 16.50 -24.82
CA LYS A 269 7.88 17.71 -24.60
C LYS A 269 8.61 18.62 -23.60
N PRO A 270 9.62 19.39 -24.04
CA PRO A 270 10.50 20.15 -23.14
C PRO A 270 9.80 21.26 -22.35
N PHE A 271 8.61 21.68 -22.75
CA PHE A 271 7.78 22.66 -22.03
C PHE A 271 6.76 22.04 -21.08
N PHE A 272 6.71 20.71 -20.97
CA PHE A 272 5.81 20.02 -20.06
C PHE A 272 6.17 20.34 -18.60
N LYS A 273 5.17 20.76 -17.81
CA LYS A 273 5.33 21.01 -16.38
C LYS A 273 4.13 20.46 -15.62
N PRO A 274 4.34 19.57 -14.64
CA PRO A 274 3.30 19.14 -13.72
C PRO A 274 2.61 20.33 -13.04
N TYR A 275 1.29 20.26 -12.93
CA TYR A 275 0.50 21.31 -12.27
C TYR A 275 0.53 21.18 -10.76
N TYR A 276 0.61 19.96 -10.24
CA TYR A 276 0.57 19.65 -8.82
C TYR A 276 1.77 18.80 -8.42
N ILE A 277 2.05 18.73 -7.12
CA ILE A 277 3.08 17.82 -6.59
C ILE A 277 2.41 16.52 -6.15
N VAL A 278 1.21 16.62 -5.56
CA VAL A 278 0.46 15.49 -5.02
C VAL A 278 -0.97 15.50 -5.54
N SER A 279 -1.48 14.34 -5.96
CA SER A 279 -2.87 14.15 -6.34
C SER A 279 -3.43 12.87 -5.74
N PHE A 280 -4.74 12.87 -5.46
CA PHE A 280 -5.49 11.67 -5.08
C PHE A 280 -6.04 10.88 -6.28
N ASP A 281 -5.85 11.36 -7.50
CA ASP A 281 -6.33 10.71 -8.72
C ASP A 281 -5.16 10.08 -9.48
N TYR A 282 -5.20 8.75 -9.66
CA TYR A 282 -4.15 7.99 -10.35
C TYR A 282 -3.93 8.47 -11.79
N THR A 283 -4.97 9.01 -12.44
CA THR A 283 -4.86 9.51 -13.81
C THR A 283 -3.93 10.71 -13.91
N ASP A 284 -3.75 11.48 -12.83
CA ASP A 284 -2.80 12.58 -12.80
C ASP A 284 -1.35 12.09 -12.80
N SER A 285 -1.07 10.93 -12.22
CA SER A 285 0.24 10.31 -12.28
C SER A 285 0.51 9.73 -13.67
N LEU A 286 -0.47 9.07 -14.29
CA LEU A 286 -0.33 8.56 -15.66
C LEU A 286 -0.14 9.68 -16.70
N LYS A 287 -0.80 10.82 -16.50
CA LYS A 287 -0.68 12.01 -17.37
C LYS A 287 0.46 12.94 -16.93
N LEU A 288 1.16 12.61 -15.84
CA LEU A 288 2.20 13.42 -15.19
C LEU A 288 1.75 14.86 -14.84
N THR A 289 0.44 15.10 -14.67
CA THR A 289 -0.08 16.39 -14.19
C THR A 289 0.21 16.58 -12.70
N SER A 290 0.58 15.51 -11.99
CA SER A 290 1.12 15.52 -10.62
C SER A 290 2.46 14.78 -10.55
N LEU A 291 3.39 15.25 -9.70
CA LEU A 291 4.67 14.58 -9.46
C LEU A 291 4.54 13.29 -8.62
N SER A 292 3.43 13.10 -7.92
CA SER A 292 3.22 11.95 -7.06
C SER A 292 1.75 11.61 -6.86
N TYR A 293 1.51 10.37 -6.44
CA TYR A 293 0.19 9.83 -6.13
C TYR A 293 0.03 9.71 -4.60
N PHE A 294 -0.99 10.35 -4.03
CA PHE A 294 -1.18 10.43 -2.57
C PHE A 294 -1.26 9.03 -1.91
N PRO A 295 -2.09 8.10 -2.39
CA PRO A 295 -2.06 6.68 -2.00
C PRO A 295 -0.67 6.03 -1.99
N SER A 296 0.20 6.29 -2.97
CA SER A 296 1.55 5.71 -2.99
C SER A 296 2.47 6.34 -1.96
N LYS A 297 2.28 7.63 -1.64
CA LYS A 297 3.03 8.32 -0.60
C LYS A 297 2.70 7.85 0.80
N ILE A 298 1.46 7.42 1.04
CA ILE A 298 1.10 6.71 2.28
C ILE A 298 1.90 5.41 2.39
N LEU A 299 1.89 4.57 1.34
CA LEU A 299 2.62 3.31 1.35
C LEU A 299 4.14 3.53 1.47
N GLU A 300 4.70 4.53 0.80
CA GLU A 300 6.12 4.91 0.87
C GLU A 300 6.57 5.17 2.31
N ILE A 301 5.81 6.00 3.06
CA ILE A 301 6.16 6.36 4.44
C ILE A 301 6.00 5.17 5.39
N VAL A 302 4.90 4.42 5.29
CA VAL A 302 4.66 3.25 6.17
C VAL A 302 5.70 2.16 5.90
N ASN A 303 5.99 1.88 4.64
CA ASN A 303 7.02 0.92 4.23
C ASN A 303 8.41 1.33 4.74
N LEU A 304 8.77 2.60 4.59
CA LEU A 304 10.05 3.12 5.10
C LEU A 304 10.18 2.96 6.61
N PHE A 305 9.13 3.32 7.36
CA PHE A 305 9.10 3.18 8.81
C PHE A 305 9.31 1.73 9.25
N ASP A 306 8.56 0.78 8.68
CA ASP A 306 8.68 -0.63 9.03
C ASP A 306 10.09 -1.18 8.72
N ASN A 307 10.65 -0.85 7.55
CA ASN A 307 12.00 -1.28 7.18
C ASN A 307 13.08 -0.77 8.14
N ILE A 308 13.01 0.49 8.58
CA ILE A 308 14.00 1.03 9.53
C ILE A 308 13.81 0.42 10.92
N LEU A 309 12.56 0.29 11.37
CA LEU A 309 12.24 -0.30 12.67
C LEU A 309 12.78 -1.74 12.80
N TYR A 310 12.53 -2.57 11.79
CA TYR A 310 12.92 -3.99 11.83
C TYR A 310 14.35 -4.27 11.38
N SER A 311 15.02 -3.34 10.68
CA SER A 311 16.45 -3.48 10.36
C SER A 311 17.36 -3.23 11.56
N LYS A 312 16.94 -2.40 12.53
CA LYS A 312 17.72 -2.12 13.73
C LYS A 312 17.62 -3.21 14.81
N ASN A 313 16.71 -4.18 14.66
CA ASN A 313 16.35 -5.19 15.69
C ASN A 313 15.99 -4.59 17.07
N ASP A 314 15.71 -3.28 17.13
CA ASP A 314 15.29 -2.57 18.34
C ASP A 314 13.86 -2.04 18.12
N TYR A 315 12.91 -2.79 18.68
CA TYR A 315 11.48 -2.59 18.49
C TYR A 315 10.87 -1.58 19.45
N SER A 316 11.69 -0.88 20.25
CA SER A 316 11.19 -0.12 21.41
C SER A 316 11.27 1.40 21.26
N ASN A 317 12.09 1.91 20.33
CA ASN A 317 12.33 3.36 20.23
C ASN A 317 11.80 3.96 18.91
N TYR A 318 10.48 4.06 18.81
CA TYR A 318 9.81 4.68 17.65
C TYR A 318 10.22 6.13 17.43
N ASN A 319 10.48 6.89 18.50
CA ASN A 319 10.92 8.28 18.40
C ASN A 319 12.25 8.40 17.66
N ASP A 320 13.23 7.54 17.97
CA ASP A 320 14.51 7.53 17.26
C ASP A 320 14.34 7.15 15.78
N ILE A 321 13.41 6.26 15.46
CA ILE A 321 13.09 5.92 14.05
C ILE A 321 12.50 7.12 13.33
N LEU A 322 11.54 7.80 13.95
CA LEU A 322 10.91 8.99 13.36
C LEU A 322 11.92 10.14 13.18
N ILE A 323 12.79 10.38 14.16
CA ILE A 323 13.88 11.36 14.06
C ILE A 323 14.82 10.98 12.92
N CYS A 324 15.25 9.72 12.84
CA CYS A 324 16.08 9.22 11.76
C CYS A 324 15.45 9.45 10.38
N ILE A 325 14.13 9.19 10.23
CA ILE A 325 13.41 9.46 8.98
C ILE A 325 13.40 10.96 8.69
N LYS A 326 13.05 11.80 9.66
CA LYS A 326 13.00 13.25 9.49
C LYS A 326 14.34 13.83 9.03
N GLU A 327 15.43 13.46 9.70
CA GLU A 327 16.78 13.95 9.37
C GLU A 327 17.21 13.51 7.95
N ASN A 328 17.00 12.23 7.61
CA ASN A 328 17.55 11.64 6.38
C ASN A 328 16.64 11.79 5.15
N TYR A 329 15.32 11.94 5.34
CA TYR A 329 14.32 11.95 4.26
C TYR A 329 13.52 13.26 4.16
N LEU A 330 13.72 14.22 5.07
CA LEU A 330 13.13 15.56 4.95
C LEU A 330 14.16 16.70 5.07
N GLU A 331 15.07 16.65 6.04
CA GLU A 331 15.96 17.78 6.34
C GLU A 331 17.19 17.83 5.43
N ARG A 332 17.90 16.70 5.26
CA ARG A 332 19.05 16.61 4.33
C ARG A 332 18.59 16.75 2.89
N GLU A 333 17.61 15.95 2.51
CA GLU A 333 16.97 15.94 1.19
C GLU A 333 15.49 15.62 1.37
N VAL A 334 14.63 16.29 0.61
CA VAL A 334 13.18 16.11 0.73
C VAL A 334 12.73 14.94 -0.15
N LYS A 335 12.71 13.74 0.44
CA LYS A 335 12.45 12.45 -0.22
C LYS A 335 11.01 11.98 -0.03
N ILE A 336 10.44 12.21 1.15
CA ILE A 336 9.05 11.85 1.46
C ILE A 336 8.16 13.09 1.55
N ASP A 337 6.84 12.90 1.50
CA ASP A 337 5.90 14.00 1.63
C ASP A 337 5.89 14.55 3.07
N PRO A 338 6.21 15.84 3.28
CA PRO A 338 6.37 16.40 4.62
C PRO A 338 5.04 16.51 5.39
N VAL A 339 3.91 16.71 4.71
CA VAL A 339 2.61 16.86 5.37
C VAL A 339 2.07 15.49 5.78
N ILE A 340 2.15 14.49 4.89
CA ILE A 340 1.77 13.11 5.22
C ILE A 340 2.67 12.57 6.33
N PHE A 341 3.98 12.86 6.28
CA PHE A 341 4.91 12.44 7.33
C PHE A 341 4.60 13.07 8.68
N ASP A 342 4.21 14.35 8.74
CA ASP A 342 3.86 15.03 10.01
C ASP A 342 2.61 14.40 10.66
N ILE A 343 1.61 14.03 9.84
CA ILE A 343 0.42 13.30 10.30
C ILE A 343 0.80 11.88 10.73
N PHE A 344 1.68 11.21 10.00
CA PHE A 344 2.20 9.88 10.35
C PHE A 344 3.03 9.90 11.64
N TYR A 345 3.84 10.93 11.85
CA TYR A 345 4.60 11.14 13.06
C TYR A 345 3.68 11.21 14.27
N SER A 346 2.62 12.03 14.18
CA SER A 346 1.61 12.17 15.24
C SER A 346 0.88 10.85 15.49
N PHE A 347 0.52 10.12 14.43
CA PHE A 347 -0.05 8.78 14.53
C PHE A 347 0.82 7.82 15.33
N VAL A 348 2.13 7.75 15.04
CA VAL A 348 3.05 6.83 15.74
C VAL A 348 3.22 7.23 17.21
N VAL A 349 3.31 8.52 17.51
CA VAL A 349 3.44 9.04 18.88
C VAL A 349 2.16 8.80 19.70
N ASP A 350 1.00 9.10 19.15
CA ASP A 350 -0.28 8.99 19.85
C ASP A 350 -0.71 7.53 20.05
N ALA A 351 -0.49 6.69 19.04
CA ALA A 351 -1.00 5.32 19.05
C ALA A 351 -0.02 4.28 19.62
N ASN A 352 1.19 4.68 20.05
CA ASN A 352 2.24 3.80 20.61
C ASN A 352 2.36 2.47 19.83
N ILE A 353 2.44 2.61 18.51
CA ILE A 353 2.11 1.54 17.55
C ILE A 353 3.02 0.35 17.64
#